data_AF-A0A948UF39-F1
#
_entry.id   AF-A0A948UF39-F1
#
_cell.length_a   1.000
_cell.length_b   1.000
_cell.length_c   1.000
_cell.angle_alpha   90.00
_cell.angle_beta   90.00
_cell.angle_gamma   90.00
#
_symmetry.space_group_name_H-M   'P 1'
#
loop_
_entity.id
_entity.type
_entity.pdbx_description
1 polymer ?
#
loop_
_entity_poly.entity_id
_entity_poly.type
_entity_poly.pdbx_seq_one_letter_code
_entity_poly.pdbx_strand_id
1 'polypeptide(L)' 'MEIRKAFGLKDRVHVHKSYLQPALQSGYIEMTIPDKPNSRLQKYRLTDAGKRLLESMQK' A
#
# COMPACT_ATOMS: atom_id res chain seq x y z
N MET A 1 -7.22 -5.96 8.53
CA MET A 1 -8.01 -5.66 7.32
C MET A 1 -8.51 -4.21 7.39
N GLU A 2 -7.62 -3.23 7.27
CA GLU A 2 -8.04 -1.81 7.31
C GLU A 2 -8.11 -1.21 5.91
N ILE A 3 -7.12 -1.50 5.05
CA ILE A 3 -7.09 -1.04 3.66
C ILE A 3 -8.34 -1.49 2.88
N ARG A 4 -8.75 -2.77 2.99
CA ARG A 4 -10.00 -3.25 2.35
C ARG A 4 -11.25 -2.50 2.81
N LYS A 5 -11.35 -2.21 4.11
CA LYS A 5 -12.49 -1.47 4.66
C LYS A 5 -12.50 -0.03 4.16
N ALA A 6 -11.34 0.63 4.16
CA ALA A 6 -11.19 2.00 3.67
C ALA A 6 -11.57 2.14 2.18
N PHE A 7 -11.26 1.15 1.36
CA PHE A 7 -11.60 1.15 -0.07
C PHE A 7 -12.96 0.51 -0.39
N GLY A 8 -13.70 -0.05 0.59
CA GLY A 8 -14.96 -0.76 0.33
C GLY A 8 -14.83 -2.03 -0.51
N LEU A 9 -13.62 -2.58 -0.66
CA LEU A 9 -13.33 -3.65 -1.62
C LEU A 9 -13.56 -5.05 -1.03
N LYS A 10 -14.44 -5.81 -1.69
CA LYS A 10 -14.85 -7.17 -1.31
C LYS A 10 -13.82 -8.25 -1.58
N ASP A 11 -12.69 -7.99 -2.26
CA ASP A 11 -11.67 -9.00 -2.58
C ASP A 11 -10.26 -8.55 -2.15
N ARG A 12 -9.60 -9.39 -1.35
CA ARG A 12 -8.27 -9.16 -0.78
C ARG A 12 -7.18 -9.34 -1.83
N VAL A 13 -7.38 -10.27 -2.77
CA VAL A 13 -6.44 -10.55 -3.86
C VAL A 13 -6.48 -9.39 -4.86
N HIS A 14 -7.66 -8.88 -5.17
CA HIS A 14 -7.81 -7.75 -6.07
C HIS A 14 -7.16 -6.47 -5.50
N VAL A 15 -7.37 -6.16 -4.22
CA VAL A 15 -6.74 -4.99 -3.58
C VAL A 15 -5.21 -5.06 -3.66
N HIS A 16 -4.66 -6.25 -3.39
CA HIS A 16 -3.23 -6.45 -3.43
C HIS A 16 -2.67 -6.27 -4.85
N LYS A 17 -3.27 -6.93 -5.84
CA LYS A 17 -2.78 -6.90 -7.23
C LYS A 17 -3.02 -5.56 -7.93
N SER A 18 -4.16 -4.93 -7.69
CA SER A 18 -4.56 -3.72 -8.42
C SER A 18 -4.03 -2.43 -7.80
N TYR A 19 -3.75 -2.41 -6.48
CA TYR A 19 -3.36 -1.18 -5.79
C TYR A 19 -2.01 -1.31 -5.06
N LEU A 20 -1.84 -2.33 -4.22
CA LEU A 20 -0.62 -2.44 -3.40
C LEU A 20 0.60 -2.80 -4.24
N GLN A 21 0.48 -3.77 -5.14
CA GLN A 21 1.58 -4.25 -5.96
C GLN A 21 2.12 -3.17 -6.91
N PRO A 22 1.28 -2.42 -7.66
CA PRO A 22 1.77 -1.29 -8.45
C PRO A 22 2.42 -0.21 -7.59
N ALA A 23 1.81 0.15 -6.45
CA ALA A 23 2.37 1.19 -5.57
C ALA A 23 3.71 0.79 -4.94
N LEU A 24 3.90 -0.50 -4.63
CA LEU A 24 5.18 -1.07 -4.20
C LEU A 24 6.22 -1.02 -5.33
N GLN A 25 5.82 -1.42 -6.54
CA GLN A 25 6.70 -1.42 -7.72
C GLN A 25 7.13 -0.01 -8.13
N SER A 26 6.23 0.97 -8.02
CA SER A 26 6.54 2.39 -8.25
C SER A 26 7.32 3.03 -7.09
N GLY A 27 7.55 2.30 -5.99
CA GLY A 27 8.31 2.80 -4.84
C GLY A 27 7.61 3.88 -4.02
N TYR A 28 6.29 4.05 -4.18
CA TYR A 28 5.51 5.03 -3.40
C TYR A 28 5.16 4.53 -2.00
N ILE A 29 5.06 3.23 -1.84
CA ILE A 29 4.87 2.57 -0.54
C ILE A 29 5.92 1.49 -0.35
N GLU A 30 6.17 1.13 0.90
CA GLU A 30 7.07 0.05 1.27
C GLU A 30 6.48 -0.81 2.40
N MET A 31 7.01 -2.02 2.52
CA MET A 31 6.65 -2.98 3.57
C MET A 31 7.34 -2.63 4.89
N THR A 32 6.62 -2.64 6.01
CA THR A 32 7.23 -2.40 7.33
C THR A 32 8.02 -3.60 7.86
N ILE A 33 7.71 -4.81 7.38
CA ILE A 33 8.39 -6.06 7.76
C ILE A 33 8.78 -6.82 6.47
N PRO A 34 9.82 -6.37 5.74
CA PRO A 34 10.19 -7.00 4.47
C PRO A 34 10.64 -8.47 4.64
N ASP A 35 11.25 -8.82 5.77
CA ASP A 35 11.74 -10.17 6.04
C ASP A 35 10.62 -11.22 6.22
N LYS A 36 9.39 -10.78 6.51
CA LYS A 36 8.23 -11.65 6.73
C LYS A 36 7.02 -11.16 5.95
N PRO A 37 7.03 -11.27 4.60
CA PRO A 37 5.99 -10.70 3.73
C PRO A 37 4.59 -11.25 4.00
N ASN A 38 4.49 -12.50 4.48
CA ASN A 38 3.23 -13.15 4.83
C ASN A 38 2.81 -12.92 6.29
N SER A 39 3.49 -12.03 7.02
CA SER A 39 3.17 -11.74 8.42
C SER A 39 1.75 -11.19 8.57
N ARG A 40 1.02 -11.67 9.59
CA ARG A 40 -0.28 -11.10 9.96
C ARG A 40 -0.18 -9.65 10.44
N LEU A 41 1.01 -9.23 10.87
CA LEU A 41 1.32 -7.86 11.32
C LEU A 41 1.89 -7.00 10.20
N GLN A 42 1.94 -7.50 8.96
CA GLN A 42 2.42 -6.75 7.82
C GLN A 42 1.60 -5.46 7.64
N LYS A 43 2.30 -4.33 7.59
CA LYS A 43 1.75 -3.02 7.25
C LYS A 43 2.52 -2.41 6.09
N TYR A 44 1.94 -1.36 5.52
CA TYR A 44 2.55 -0.55 4.47
C TYR A 44 2.69 0.88 4.96
N ARG A 45 3.77 1.55 4.58
CA ARG A 45 3.98 2.99 4.85
C ARG A 45 4.33 3.71 3.55
N LEU A 46 4.01 5.00 3.50
CA LEU A 46 4.43 5.87 2.39
C LEU A 46 5.94 6.11 2.47
N THR A 47 6.59 6.02 1.32
CA THR A 47 7.97 6.48 1.13
C THR A 47 7.97 7.99 0.92
N ASP A 48 9.15 8.60 0.87
CA ASP A 48 9.25 10.04 0.57
C ASP A 48 8.76 10.38 -0.84
N ALA A 49 8.91 9.45 -1.80
CA ALA A 49 8.32 9.60 -3.13
C ALA A 49 6.79 9.58 -3.07
N GLY A 50 6.20 8.67 -2.27
CA GLY A 50 4.76 8.60 -2.08
C GLY A 50 4.18 9.84 -1.39
N LYS A 51 4.89 10.41 -0.41
CA LYS A 51 4.48 11.67 0.25
C LYS A 51 4.44 12.84 -0.73
N ARG A 52 5.49 13.00 -1.55
CA ARG A 52 5.55 14.06 -2.58
C ARG A 52 4.42 13.94 -3.61
N LEU A 53 4.10 12.71 -4.02
CA LEU A 53 2.96 12.47 -4.92
C LEU A 53 1.64 12.90 -4.26
N LEU A 54 1.43 12.55 -3.00
CA LEU A 54 0.23 12.94 -2.27
C LEU A 54 0.10 14.47 -2.16
N GLU A 55 1.20 15.16 -1.86
CA GLU A 55 1.23 16.63 -1.84
C GLU A 55 0.89 17.23 -3.20
N SER A 56 1.33 16.60 -4.30
CA SER A 56 1.00 17.05 -5.66
C SER A 56 -0.47 16.84 -6.05
N MET A 57 -1.15 15.86 -5.44
CA MET A 57 -2.56 15.54 -5.69
C MET A 57 -3.54 16.39 -4.86
N GLN A 58 -3.07 17.07 -3.81
CA GLN A 58 -3.87 17.95 -2.96
C GLN A 58 -3.84 19.43 -3.41
N LYS A 59 -3.22 19.70 -4.57
CA LYS A 59 -3.19 21.00 -5.24
C LYS A 59 -4.20 21.05 -6.37
#